data_AF-A0A9E4D0F9-F1
#
_entry.id   AF-A0A9E4D0F9-F1
#
_cell.length_a   1.000
_cell.length_b   1.000
_cell.length_c   1.000
_cell.angle_alpha   90.00
_cell.angle_beta   90.00
_cell.angle_gamma   90.00
#
_symmetry.space_group_name_H-M   'P 1'
#
loop_
_entity.id
_entity.type
_entity.pdbx_description
1 polymer ?
#
loop_
_entity_poly.entity_id
_entity_poly.type
_entity_poly.pdbx_seq_one_letter_code
_entity_poly.pdbx_strand_id
1 'polypeptide(L)'
;MTRRRLLSNNKWNAVQFRWALATVMILLPGIVMVPEQALARQTADQTDLVVALSCGFDADGDGICDTEEDANADLDGDPSTNPGPDTDGDLIPNYLDPDDDGDAMPTASENADPNADGDPRDAVDSNHDGVADYLSAPTLPAGGQVTWLQKISDTAGGFAGTLGFDDQFGMSATAIGDIDGDGVTDIAVGAINDDDGGTDRGAIYILFLNPDGTVKAEQKISDTAGGFSSPLQNTDLFGKAIASIGDLDGDGVNDLAVGAYYADDGGTDRGAVYILFLNTDGTVKAEQEISSTAGGL
;
A
#
# COMPACT_ATOMS: atom_id res chain seq x y z
N MET A 1 4.68 -71.03 19.39
CA MET A 1 5.88 -70.34 19.88
C MET A 1 5.45 -69.16 20.75
N THR A 2 5.71 -69.29 22.05
CA THR A 2 5.92 -68.28 23.12
C THR A 2 6.68 -67.02 22.62
N ARG A 3 6.57 -65.76 23.11
CA ARG A 3 6.40 -65.13 24.46
C ARG A 3 6.19 -63.59 24.31
N ARG A 4 5.37 -62.96 25.20
CA ARG A 4 5.61 -61.77 26.10
C ARG A 4 6.38 -60.52 25.58
N ARG A 5 6.18 -59.24 25.95
CA ARG A 5 5.45 -58.39 26.95
C ARG A 5 5.87 -56.92 26.59
N LEU A 6 5.10 -55.83 26.72
CA LEU A 6 4.99 -54.92 27.88
C LEU A 6 4.27 -53.61 27.49
N LEU A 7 3.62 -53.01 28.49
CA LEU A 7 2.82 -51.78 28.52
C LEU A 7 3.67 -50.51 28.67
N SER A 8 3.13 -49.33 28.33
CA SER A 8 2.88 -48.26 29.33
C SER A 8 2.08 -47.08 28.77
N ASN A 9 0.95 -46.79 29.43
CA ASN A 9 0.18 -45.54 29.39
C ASN A 9 0.97 -44.37 29.97
N ASN A 10 0.66 -43.13 29.57
CA ASN A 10 0.72 -41.98 30.47
C ASN A 10 -0.40 -40.96 30.20
N LYS A 11 -1.27 -40.83 31.21
CA LYS A 11 -2.25 -39.76 31.45
C LYS A 11 -1.81 -39.04 32.72
N TRP A 12 -1.82 -37.71 32.80
CA TRP A 12 -2.07 -36.87 34.00
C TRP A 12 -2.37 -35.44 33.49
N ASN A 13 -3.61 -34.95 33.40
CA ASN A 13 -4.57 -34.44 34.41
C ASN A 13 -4.17 -33.16 35.16
N ALA A 14 -5.08 -32.19 35.06
CA ALA A 14 -5.09 -30.83 35.59
C ALA A 14 -5.05 -30.74 37.12
N VAL A 15 -4.57 -29.60 37.63
CA VAL A 15 -4.62 -29.22 39.04
C VAL A 15 -5.48 -27.96 39.21
N GLN A 16 -6.39 -28.03 40.17
CA GLN A 16 -7.40 -27.04 40.53
C GLN A 16 -6.92 -25.99 41.55
N PHE A 17 -7.60 -24.84 41.53
CA PHE A 17 -7.58 -23.73 42.48
C PHE A 17 -7.93 -24.12 43.93
N ARG A 18 -7.30 -23.47 44.92
CA ARG A 18 -7.90 -23.16 46.24
C ARG A 18 -7.35 -21.84 46.82
N TRP A 19 -8.24 -21.07 47.45
CA TRP A 19 -8.02 -19.81 48.17
C TRP A 19 -7.48 -20.00 49.60
N ALA A 20 -6.73 -19.03 50.13
CA ALA A 20 -6.58 -18.80 51.57
C ALA A 20 -6.26 -17.33 51.90
N LEU A 21 -7.06 -16.73 52.78
CA LEU A 21 -6.81 -15.46 53.49
C LEU A 21 -6.08 -15.73 54.81
N ALA A 22 -5.09 -14.90 55.19
CA ALA A 22 -4.81 -14.52 56.58
C ALA A 22 -3.76 -13.40 56.70
N THR A 23 -4.15 -12.33 57.40
CA THR A 23 -3.38 -11.18 57.91
C THR A 23 -2.34 -11.58 58.96
N VAL A 24 -1.15 -10.95 59.00
CA VAL A 24 -0.45 -10.53 60.25
C VAL A 24 0.46 -9.31 59.97
N MET A 25 0.20 -8.24 60.72
CA MET A 25 0.98 -7.01 60.83
C MET A 25 1.97 -7.15 62.00
N ILE A 26 3.25 -6.82 61.81
CA ILE A 26 4.24 -6.70 62.90
C ILE A 26 4.84 -5.29 62.84
N LEU A 27 4.68 -4.58 63.97
CA LEU A 27 5.15 -3.22 64.25
C LEU A 27 6.64 -3.22 64.63
N LEU A 28 7.38 -2.21 64.17
CA LEU A 28 8.59 -1.72 64.85
C LEU A 28 8.29 -0.35 65.49
N PRO A 29 8.70 -0.11 66.75
CA PRO A 29 8.41 1.12 67.48
C PRO A 29 9.51 2.17 67.29
N GLY A 30 9.10 3.43 67.15
CA GLY A 30 9.97 4.57 67.36
C GLY A 30 9.64 5.76 66.51
N ILE A 31 8.66 6.57 66.93
CA ILE A 31 8.74 8.03 66.91
C ILE A 31 7.63 8.58 67.82
N VAL A 32 8.07 9.46 68.71
CA VAL A 32 7.30 10.19 69.71
C VAL A 32 6.57 11.35 69.04
N MET A 33 5.32 11.56 69.46
CA MET A 33 4.37 12.58 69.03
C MET A 33 4.82 14.03 69.32
N VAL A 34 4.48 14.97 68.42
CA VAL A 34 3.94 16.29 68.80
C VAL A 34 2.85 16.69 67.77
N PRO A 35 1.67 17.19 68.18
CA PRO A 35 0.48 17.26 67.33
C PRO A 35 0.20 18.65 66.73
N GLU A 36 -0.86 18.67 65.91
CA GLU A 36 -1.75 19.81 65.59
C GLU A 36 -1.26 20.69 64.41
N GLN A 37 -1.91 20.70 63.25
CA GLN A 37 -3.34 21.06 63.07
C GLN A 37 -3.99 20.39 61.85
N ALA A 38 -5.28 20.05 62.04
CA ALA A 38 -6.37 19.93 61.07
C ALA A 38 -6.28 18.90 59.92
N LEU A 39 -6.79 17.69 60.15
CA LEU A 39 -7.33 16.84 59.08
C LEU A 39 -8.71 16.27 59.48
N ALA A 40 -9.76 16.79 58.82
CA ALA A 40 -11.05 16.17 58.50
C ALA A 40 -11.99 17.30 58.07
N ARG A 41 -12.76 17.27 56.98
CA ARG A 41 -13.13 16.29 55.94
C ARG A 41 -13.93 17.12 54.93
N GLN A 42 -13.78 16.90 53.62
CA GLN A 42 -14.86 16.45 52.74
C GLN A 42 -14.42 16.45 51.26
N THR A 43 -14.32 15.23 50.73
CA THR A 43 -14.78 14.81 49.40
C THR A 43 -14.33 15.63 48.19
N ALA A 44 -13.12 15.32 47.70
CA ALA A 44 -12.86 15.45 46.26
C ALA A 44 -13.48 14.24 45.57
N ASP A 45 -14.43 14.56 44.70
CA ASP A 45 -15.06 13.68 43.73
C ASP A 45 -13.98 13.00 42.87
N GLN A 46 -14.13 11.69 42.65
CA GLN A 46 -13.25 10.92 41.77
C GLN A 46 -13.75 11.04 40.33
N THR A 47 -13.55 12.21 39.72
CA THR A 47 -13.59 12.40 38.26
C THR A 47 -12.66 13.58 37.93
N ASP A 48 -11.78 13.40 36.94
CA ASP A 48 -10.82 14.38 36.40
C ASP A 48 -9.57 14.71 37.21
N LEU A 49 -8.67 13.73 37.32
CA LEU A 49 -7.24 14.01 37.48
C LEU A 49 -6.45 13.34 36.35
N VAL A 50 -6.77 13.71 35.12
CA VAL A 50 -5.76 13.80 34.06
C VAL A 50 -5.25 15.23 34.17
N VAL A 51 -4.11 15.43 34.83
CA VAL A 51 -3.35 16.65 34.62
C VAL A 51 -2.77 16.47 33.22
N ALA A 52 -3.52 16.89 32.21
CA ALA A 52 -2.88 17.38 31.01
C ALA A 52 -1.96 18.49 31.51
N LEU A 53 -0.65 18.36 31.31
CA LEU A 53 0.18 19.56 31.33
C LEU A 53 -0.34 20.37 30.14
N SER A 54 -1.36 21.19 30.38
CA SER A 54 -1.87 22.08 29.36
C SER A 54 -0.74 23.05 29.05
N CYS A 55 -0.42 23.13 27.77
CA CYS A 55 0.51 24.08 27.22
C CYS A 55 0.43 25.47 27.89
N GLY A 56 1.58 26.09 28.17
CA GLY A 56 1.62 27.42 28.77
C GLY A 56 1.10 28.50 27.83
N PHE A 57 1.41 28.39 26.54
CA PHE A 57 1.00 29.26 25.45
C PHE A 57 1.22 28.53 24.11
N ASP A 58 0.24 28.66 23.21
CA ASP A 58 0.18 28.12 21.84
C ASP A 58 -0.39 29.29 21.00
N ALA A 59 0.45 29.94 20.19
CA ALA A 59 0.16 31.24 19.60
C ALA A 59 -0.65 31.16 18.29
N ASP A 60 -0.44 30.14 17.48
CA ASP A 60 -1.14 29.90 16.21
C ASP A 60 -2.29 28.89 16.32
N GLY A 61 -2.37 28.16 17.44
CA GLY A 61 -3.45 27.25 17.78
C GLY A 61 -3.31 25.90 17.11
N ASP A 62 -2.09 25.48 16.78
CA ASP A 62 -1.82 24.26 16.04
C ASP A 62 -1.72 23.00 16.94
N GLY A 63 -1.68 23.19 18.26
CA GLY A 63 -1.63 22.12 19.25
C GLY A 63 -0.24 21.78 19.77
N ILE A 64 0.80 22.46 19.31
CA ILE A 64 2.16 22.40 19.86
C ILE A 64 2.39 23.62 20.77
N CYS A 65 3.28 23.48 21.75
CA CYS A 65 3.68 24.61 22.58
C CYS A 65 4.76 25.46 21.92
N ASP A 66 4.62 26.79 21.97
CA ASP A 66 5.64 27.71 21.44
C ASP A 66 7.05 27.42 21.97
N THR A 67 7.16 26.95 23.22
CA THR A 67 8.44 26.63 23.87
C THR A 67 9.07 25.31 23.40
N GLU A 68 8.29 24.41 22.81
CA GLU A 68 8.74 23.14 22.25
C GLU A 68 9.02 23.27 20.74
N GLU A 69 8.39 24.23 20.07
CA GLU A 69 8.69 24.62 18.68
C GLU A 69 9.95 25.48 18.57
N ASP A 70 10.28 26.22 19.63
CA ASP A 70 11.60 26.83 19.78
C ASP A 70 12.66 25.73 19.96
N ALA A 71 13.39 25.43 18.89
CA ALA A 71 14.61 24.63 18.93
C ALA A 71 15.76 25.31 19.71
N ASN A 72 15.46 26.09 20.75
CA ASN A 72 16.31 26.43 21.88
C ASN A 72 17.78 26.68 21.53
N ALA A 73 18.01 27.73 20.75
CA ALA A 73 19.37 28.17 20.42
C ALA A 73 20.06 28.94 21.57
N ASP A 74 19.32 29.46 22.56
CA ASP A 74 19.87 30.30 23.64
C ASP A 74 19.41 29.99 25.08
N LEU A 75 18.56 28.98 25.30
CA LEU A 75 18.18 28.40 26.61
C LEU A 75 17.39 29.32 27.55
N ASP A 76 16.67 30.31 27.03
CA ASP A 76 15.85 31.20 27.87
C ASP A 76 14.35 30.82 27.94
N GLY A 77 13.87 29.97 27.02
CA GLY A 77 12.48 29.52 26.96
C GLY A 77 11.50 30.62 26.58
N ASP A 78 11.98 31.66 25.89
CA ASP A 78 11.20 32.77 25.34
C ASP A 78 11.39 32.84 23.81
N PRO A 79 10.45 32.31 23.01
CA PRO A 79 10.57 32.29 21.55
C PRO A 79 10.63 33.71 20.93
N SER A 80 10.33 34.77 21.69
CA SER A 80 10.39 36.15 21.20
C SER A 80 11.79 36.77 21.19
N THR A 81 12.75 36.21 21.93
CA THR A 81 14.12 36.74 22.02
C THR A 81 15.02 36.19 20.92
N ASN A 82 14.79 34.94 20.54
CA ASN A 82 15.41 34.27 19.41
C ASN A 82 14.35 33.36 18.75
N PRO A 83 13.60 33.87 17.74
CA PRO A 83 12.60 33.06 17.05
C PRO A 83 13.27 31.79 16.52
N GLY A 84 12.67 30.64 16.81
CA GLY A 84 13.16 29.30 16.52
C GLY A 84 13.31 28.99 15.02
N PRO A 85 13.17 27.73 14.58
CA PRO A 85 13.22 27.40 13.15
C PRO A 85 12.11 28.11 12.35
N ASP A 86 12.39 28.28 11.05
CA ASP A 86 11.47 28.71 9.99
C ASP A 86 11.61 27.62 8.92
N THR A 87 10.71 26.63 8.99
CA THR A 87 10.86 25.34 8.32
C THR A 87 10.54 25.44 6.83
N ASP A 88 9.53 26.23 6.44
CA ASP A 88 9.12 26.42 5.05
C ASP A 88 9.82 27.62 4.34
N GLY A 89 10.41 28.53 5.12
CA GLY A 89 11.18 29.68 4.64
C GLY A 89 10.32 30.90 4.27
N ASP A 90 9.08 31.01 4.72
CA ASP A 90 8.16 32.10 4.40
C ASP A 90 8.37 33.38 5.23
N LEU A 91 9.28 33.34 6.21
CA LEU A 91 9.63 34.37 7.19
C LEU A 91 8.71 34.46 8.42
N ILE A 92 7.82 33.51 8.61
CA ILE A 92 7.06 33.27 9.84
C ILE A 92 7.76 32.10 10.57
N PRO A 93 8.25 32.31 11.80
CA PRO A 93 8.79 31.20 12.59
C PRO A 93 7.69 30.21 12.96
N ASN A 94 8.05 28.93 13.10
CA ASN A 94 7.11 27.83 13.36
C ASN A 94 6.10 28.12 14.49
N TYR A 95 6.54 28.62 15.64
CA TYR A 95 5.66 28.99 16.77
C TYR A 95 4.60 30.09 16.50
N LEU A 96 4.57 30.67 15.28
CA LEU A 96 3.56 31.62 14.82
C LEU A 96 2.92 31.18 13.49
N ASP A 97 3.25 29.99 12.99
CA ASP A 97 2.85 29.45 11.71
C ASP A 97 1.96 28.21 11.87
N PRO A 98 0.65 28.29 11.59
CA PRO A 98 -0.23 27.13 11.65
C PRO A 98 0.06 26.02 10.62
N ASP A 99 0.97 26.25 9.66
CA ASP A 99 1.36 25.37 8.55
C ASP A 99 2.88 25.36 8.41
N ASP A 100 3.54 24.74 9.40
CA ASP A 100 4.98 24.78 9.64
C ASP A 100 5.85 24.43 8.43
N ASP A 101 5.34 23.60 7.53
CA ASP A 101 6.07 23.07 6.40
C ASP A 101 5.56 23.57 5.03
N GLY A 102 4.50 24.39 5.05
CA GLY A 102 3.99 25.11 3.89
C GLY A 102 3.28 24.23 2.86
N ASP A 103 2.72 23.09 3.27
CA ASP A 103 2.07 22.13 2.37
C ASP A 103 0.56 22.33 2.19
N ALA A 104 -0.01 23.29 2.92
CA ALA A 104 -1.43 23.64 3.00
C ALA A 104 -2.31 22.66 3.81
N MET A 105 -1.72 21.75 4.58
CA MET A 105 -2.32 21.04 5.70
C MET A 105 -1.88 21.72 6.99
N PRO A 106 -2.80 22.22 7.83
CA PRO A 106 -2.40 22.80 9.11
C PRO A 106 -1.71 21.75 9.99
N THR A 107 -0.65 22.12 10.71
CA THR A 107 0.13 21.27 11.62
C THR A 107 -0.77 20.47 12.58
N ALA A 108 -1.84 21.09 13.10
CA ALA A 108 -2.86 20.45 13.94
C ALA A 108 -3.56 19.23 13.31
N SER A 109 -3.62 19.17 11.99
CA SER A 109 -4.26 18.10 11.21
C SER A 109 -3.31 16.95 10.89
N GLU A 110 -2.02 17.12 11.22
CA GLU A 110 -0.94 16.19 10.88
C GLU A 110 -0.49 15.36 12.07
N ASN A 111 -1.22 15.44 13.19
CA ASN A 111 -0.97 14.65 14.39
C ASN A 111 0.46 14.90 14.94
N ALA A 112 0.86 16.16 14.96
CA ALA A 112 2.14 16.64 15.48
C ALA A 112 2.33 16.34 16.98
N ASP A 113 1.23 16.28 17.74
CA ASP A 113 1.20 15.79 19.12
C ASP A 113 0.16 14.66 19.25
N PRO A 114 0.56 13.39 19.08
CA PRO A 114 -0.32 12.23 19.16
C PRO A 114 -0.98 12.03 20.53
N ASN A 115 -0.40 12.56 21.60
CA ASN A 115 -0.83 12.31 22.97
C ASN A 115 -1.56 13.50 23.61
N ALA A 116 -1.56 14.66 22.94
CA ALA A 116 -2.21 15.92 23.29
C ALA A 116 -1.67 16.55 24.60
N ASP A 117 -0.36 16.46 24.86
CA ASP A 117 0.33 17.09 25.98
C ASP A 117 1.12 18.38 25.63
N GLY A 118 1.04 18.83 24.39
CA GLY A 118 1.71 20.02 23.83
C GLY A 118 3.18 19.80 23.48
N ASP A 119 3.68 18.57 23.59
CA ASP A 119 5.07 18.20 23.36
C ASP A 119 5.20 17.32 22.11
N PRO A 120 5.79 17.82 21.02
CA PRO A 120 5.84 17.10 19.75
C PRO A 120 6.95 16.04 19.69
N ARG A 121 7.62 15.72 20.81
CA ARG A 121 8.72 14.72 20.82
C ARG A 121 8.28 13.30 20.47
N ASP A 122 6.99 13.01 20.52
CA ASP A 122 6.41 11.75 20.06
C ASP A 122 5.68 11.87 18.71
N ALA A 123 5.86 12.98 17.99
CA ALA A 123 5.36 13.17 16.63
C ALA A 123 5.70 12.01 15.70
N VAL A 124 4.81 11.78 14.73
CA VAL A 124 5.00 10.71 13.74
C VAL A 124 6.11 11.10 12.77
N ASP A 125 7.05 10.17 12.55
CA ASP A 125 8.03 10.20 11.46
C ASP A 125 7.77 8.96 10.59
N SER A 126 7.03 9.14 9.50
CA SER A 126 6.59 8.05 8.64
C SER A 126 7.74 7.44 7.84
N ASN A 127 8.75 8.23 7.49
CA ASN A 127 9.83 7.83 6.58
C ASN A 127 11.13 7.42 7.30
N HIS A 128 11.19 7.62 8.63
CA HIS A 128 12.29 7.34 9.53
C HIS A 128 13.60 8.10 9.21
N ASP A 129 13.51 9.31 8.67
CA ASP A 129 14.65 10.17 8.35
C ASP A 129 15.09 11.08 9.52
N GLY A 130 14.29 11.11 10.60
CA GLY A 130 14.55 11.89 11.80
C GLY A 130 13.94 13.29 11.79
N VAL A 131 13.12 13.63 10.80
CA VAL A 131 12.25 14.82 10.77
C VAL A 131 10.80 14.36 10.96
N ALA A 132 10.06 15.01 11.83
CA ALA A 132 8.64 14.70 12.03
C ALA A 132 7.82 15.10 10.79
N ASP A 133 6.74 14.38 10.51
CA ASP A 133 5.93 14.57 9.31
C ASP A 133 5.43 16.03 9.17
N TYR A 134 5.02 16.68 10.25
CA TYR A 134 4.52 18.07 10.28
C TYR A 134 5.60 19.16 10.11
N LEU A 135 6.88 18.79 10.23
CA LEU A 135 8.05 19.64 9.91
C LEU A 135 8.67 19.23 8.57
N SER A 136 8.06 18.25 7.92
CA SER A 136 8.55 17.65 6.71
C SER A 136 7.48 17.85 5.67
N ALA A 137 7.54 19.05 5.06
CA ALA A 137 6.76 19.40 3.89
C ALA A 137 6.71 18.15 3.05
N PRO A 138 5.53 17.54 2.79
CA PRO A 138 5.47 16.41 1.93
C PRO A 138 6.16 16.86 0.68
N THR A 139 7.36 16.35 0.51
CA THR A 139 7.95 16.22 -0.78
C THR A 139 6.98 15.25 -1.44
N LEU A 140 5.88 15.78 -1.99
CA LEU A 140 5.19 15.18 -3.11
C LEU A 140 6.35 14.75 -3.99
N PRO A 141 6.70 13.46 -4.08
CA PRO A 141 8.08 13.06 -4.36
C PRO A 141 8.54 13.73 -5.65
N ALA A 142 9.21 14.89 -5.57
CA ALA A 142 9.09 15.98 -6.55
C ALA A 142 8.11 15.72 -7.72
N GLY A 143 6.79 15.71 -7.49
CA GLY A 143 5.82 15.36 -8.55
C GLY A 143 6.24 14.14 -9.39
N GLY A 144 6.47 12.99 -8.76
CA GLY A 144 6.99 11.75 -9.36
C GLY A 144 7.95 11.98 -10.53
N GLN A 145 9.18 12.47 -10.29
CA GLN A 145 10.14 12.54 -11.40
C GLN A 145 10.46 11.13 -11.91
N VAL A 146 10.22 10.90 -13.20
CA VAL A 146 10.67 9.70 -13.89
C VAL A 146 12.19 9.67 -13.83
N THR A 147 12.75 8.83 -12.96
CA THR A 147 14.21 8.67 -12.77
C THR A 147 14.85 7.85 -13.89
N TRP A 148 14.05 7.03 -14.56
CA TRP A 148 14.48 6.15 -15.62
C TRP A 148 13.32 5.84 -16.59
N LEU A 149 13.63 5.73 -17.88
CA LEU A 149 12.65 5.47 -18.93
C LEU A 149 13.22 4.50 -19.97
N GLN A 150 12.44 3.49 -20.32
CA GLN A 150 12.63 2.68 -21.52
C GLN A 150 11.38 2.73 -22.39
N LYS A 151 11.57 3.18 -23.63
CA LYS A 151 10.52 3.11 -24.66
C LYS A 151 10.54 1.75 -25.33
N ILE A 152 9.38 1.12 -25.48
CA ILE A 152 9.21 -0.08 -26.31
C ILE A 152 8.35 0.30 -27.52
N SER A 153 8.84 0.02 -28.72
CA SER A 153 8.09 0.13 -29.99
C SER A 153 8.73 -0.77 -31.05
N ASP A 154 8.16 -0.83 -32.24
CA ASP A 154 8.74 -1.46 -33.46
C ASP A 154 10.18 -1.04 -33.81
N THR A 155 10.70 0.00 -33.15
CA THR A 155 11.96 0.68 -33.45
C THR A 155 12.82 0.91 -32.19
N ALA A 156 12.37 0.51 -31.00
CA ALA A 156 13.05 0.77 -29.73
C ALA A 156 12.73 -0.29 -28.66
N GLY A 157 13.63 -0.46 -27.69
CA GLY A 157 13.37 -1.27 -26.51
C GLY A 157 13.39 -2.77 -26.72
N GLY A 158 14.00 -3.26 -27.81
CA GLY A 158 14.22 -4.70 -28.02
C GLY A 158 13.03 -5.48 -28.57
N PHE A 159 11.89 -4.84 -28.80
CA PHE A 159 10.72 -5.51 -29.38
C PHE A 159 11.00 -5.94 -30.83
N ALA A 160 10.90 -7.25 -31.09
CA ALA A 160 11.16 -7.85 -32.40
C ALA A 160 9.88 -8.13 -33.21
N GLY A 161 8.71 -7.97 -32.58
CA GLY A 161 7.42 -8.14 -33.23
C GLY A 161 7.18 -7.12 -34.35
N THR A 162 6.36 -7.50 -35.32
CA THR A 162 5.90 -6.58 -36.37
C THR A 162 4.61 -5.91 -35.92
N LEU A 163 4.56 -4.58 -36.01
CA LEU A 163 3.34 -3.79 -35.84
C LEU A 163 2.94 -3.21 -37.18
N GLY A 164 1.70 -3.43 -37.58
CA GLY A 164 1.04 -2.77 -38.69
C GLY A 164 0.78 -1.29 -38.43
N PHE A 165 0.36 -0.61 -39.50
CA PHE A 165 -0.07 0.78 -39.37
C PHE A 165 -1.38 0.83 -38.59
N ASP A 166 -1.42 1.67 -37.54
CA ASP A 166 -2.61 1.90 -36.71
C ASP A 166 -3.05 0.71 -35.84
N ASP A 167 -2.20 -0.31 -35.64
CA ASP A 167 -2.46 -1.42 -34.70
C ASP A 167 -2.70 -0.96 -33.25
N GLN A 168 -2.30 0.28 -32.92
CA GLN A 168 -2.47 0.90 -31.60
C GLN A 168 -1.86 0.08 -30.46
N PHE A 169 -0.70 -0.54 -30.71
CA PHE A 169 0.11 -1.18 -29.68
C PHE A 169 0.40 -0.21 -28.52
N GLY A 170 0.09 -0.64 -27.31
CA GLY A 170 0.19 0.20 -26.11
C GLY A 170 -1.13 0.87 -25.71
N MET A 171 -2.24 0.58 -26.39
CA MET A 171 -3.56 1.11 -26.02
C MET A 171 -4.02 0.64 -24.63
N SER A 172 -3.60 -0.55 -24.23
CA SER A 172 -3.76 -1.09 -22.89
C SER A 172 -2.46 -1.77 -22.47
N ALA A 173 -2.16 -1.76 -21.18
CA ALA A 173 -1.04 -2.50 -20.62
C ALA A 173 -1.30 -2.88 -19.17
N THR A 174 -0.80 -4.03 -18.74
CA THR A 174 -0.83 -4.45 -17.34
C THR A 174 0.41 -5.28 -17.00
N ALA A 175 0.88 -5.17 -15.76
CA ALA A 175 1.89 -6.07 -15.24
C ALA A 175 1.25 -7.43 -14.96
N ILE A 176 1.89 -8.51 -15.39
CA ILE A 176 1.36 -9.87 -15.29
C ILE A 176 2.19 -10.76 -14.37
N GLY A 177 3.18 -10.20 -13.68
CA GLY A 177 4.14 -10.97 -12.88
C GLY A 177 5.22 -11.61 -13.73
N ASP A 178 6.03 -12.45 -13.11
CA ASP A 178 7.12 -13.20 -13.76
C ASP A 178 6.55 -14.49 -14.37
N ILE A 179 6.25 -14.48 -15.66
CA ILE A 179 5.57 -15.58 -16.36
C ILE A 179 6.57 -16.67 -16.75
N ASP A 180 7.81 -16.30 -17.12
CA ASP A 180 8.84 -17.26 -17.53
C ASP A 180 9.77 -17.75 -16.39
N GLY A 181 9.62 -17.20 -15.19
CA GLY A 181 10.30 -17.62 -13.97
C GLY A 181 11.75 -17.14 -13.88
N ASP A 182 12.11 -16.04 -14.56
CA ASP A 182 13.47 -15.51 -14.58
C ASP A 182 13.77 -14.45 -13.50
N GLY A 183 12.77 -14.09 -12.70
CA GLY A 183 12.84 -13.10 -11.64
C GLY A 183 12.54 -11.66 -12.08
N VAL A 184 12.11 -11.45 -13.33
CA VAL A 184 11.69 -10.14 -13.86
C VAL A 184 10.18 -10.14 -14.08
N THR A 185 9.53 -9.04 -13.70
CA THR A 185 8.10 -8.86 -13.99
C THR A 185 7.88 -8.62 -15.49
N ASP A 186 7.00 -9.40 -16.08
CA ASP A 186 6.55 -9.30 -17.46
C ASP A 186 5.28 -8.44 -17.58
N ILE A 187 4.95 -8.06 -18.82
CA ILE A 187 3.78 -7.23 -19.11
C ILE A 187 2.96 -7.80 -20.28
N ALA A 188 1.64 -7.57 -20.24
CA ALA A 188 0.75 -7.77 -21.38
C ALA A 188 0.35 -6.41 -21.96
N VAL A 189 0.38 -6.28 -23.29
CA VAL A 189 0.13 -5.04 -24.03
C VAL A 189 -0.89 -5.26 -25.14
N GLY A 190 -1.93 -4.43 -25.20
CA GLY A 190 -2.96 -4.51 -26.24
C GLY A 190 -2.60 -3.76 -27.53
N ALA A 191 -3.01 -4.34 -28.66
CA ALA A 191 -2.95 -3.75 -30.00
C ALA A 191 -4.33 -3.95 -30.67
N ILE A 192 -5.24 -3.02 -30.42
CA ILE A 192 -6.69 -3.24 -30.61
C ILE A 192 -7.13 -3.28 -32.07
N ASN A 193 -6.33 -2.73 -32.97
CA ASN A 193 -6.61 -2.70 -34.40
C ASN A 193 -5.68 -3.64 -35.17
N ASP A 194 -5.02 -4.56 -34.48
CA ASP A 194 -4.23 -5.59 -35.16
C ASP A 194 -5.14 -6.43 -36.08
N ASP A 195 -4.71 -6.56 -37.32
CA ASP A 195 -5.48 -7.18 -38.42
C ASP A 195 -5.26 -8.70 -38.55
N ASP A 196 -4.56 -9.34 -37.61
CA ASP A 196 -4.26 -10.76 -37.66
C ASP A 196 -5.54 -11.62 -37.52
N GLY A 197 -5.83 -12.40 -38.57
CA GLY A 197 -7.09 -13.14 -38.72
C GLY A 197 -8.20 -12.36 -39.44
N GLY A 198 -8.16 -11.02 -39.45
CA GLY A 198 -9.12 -10.16 -40.15
C GLY A 198 -9.12 -8.73 -39.63
N THR A 199 -9.95 -7.88 -40.23
CA THR A 199 -9.93 -6.42 -39.99
C THR A 199 -10.22 -6.05 -38.53
N ASP A 200 -9.29 -5.36 -37.89
CA ASP A 200 -9.39 -4.83 -36.52
C ASP A 200 -9.90 -5.87 -35.50
N ARG A 201 -9.45 -7.13 -35.60
CA ARG A 201 -9.81 -8.16 -34.62
C ARG A 201 -9.13 -7.91 -33.28
N GLY A 202 -7.97 -7.28 -33.32
CA GLY A 202 -7.16 -6.95 -32.16
C GLY A 202 -6.30 -8.12 -31.70
N ALA A 203 -5.29 -7.79 -30.92
CA ALA A 203 -4.35 -8.75 -30.34
C ALA A 203 -3.85 -8.25 -28.97
N ILE A 204 -3.27 -9.16 -28.21
CA ILE A 204 -2.38 -8.81 -27.09
C ILE A 204 -0.99 -9.38 -27.33
N TYR A 205 0.00 -8.74 -26.72
CA TYR A 205 1.39 -9.17 -26.73
C TYR A 205 1.84 -9.36 -25.30
N ILE A 206 2.29 -10.57 -24.97
CA ILE A 206 3.05 -10.85 -23.76
C ILE A 206 4.50 -10.46 -24.04
N LEU A 207 5.04 -9.54 -23.25
CA LEU A 207 6.43 -9.10 -23.36
C LEU A 207 7.19 -9.60 -22.14
N PHE A 208 8.11 -10.52 -22.39
CA PHE A 208 9.10 -10.95 -21.41
C PHE A 208 10.16 -9.87 -21.30
N LEU A 209 10.42 -9.37 -20.10
CA LEU A 209 11.30 -8.21 -19.92
C LEU A 209 12.68 -8.59 -19.38
N ASN A 210 13.69 -7.79 -19.74
CA ASN A 210 14.97 -7.75 -19.05
C ASN A 210 14.88 -6.81 -17.83
N PRO A 211 15.81 -6.91 -16.85
CA PRO A 211 15.85 -5.99 -15.70
C PRO A 211 16.03 -4.51 -16.07
N ASP A 212 16.53 -4.22 -17.28
CA ASP A 212 16.63 -2.87 -17.84
C ASP A 212 15.39 -2.45 -18.64
N GLY A 213 14.25 -3.14 -18.45
CA GLY A 213 12.95 -2.89 -19.09
C GLY A 213 12.94 -3.01 -20.61
N THR A 214 13.98 -3.54 -21.24
CA THR A 214 13.95 -3.94 -22.66
C THR A 214 13.24 -5.28 -22.82
N VAL A 215 12.70 -5.56 -24.01
CA VAL A 215 12.05 -6.83 -24.32
C VAL A 215 13.11 -7.91 -24.55
N LYS A 216 13.02 -9.00 -23.79
CA LYS A 216 13.79 -10.24 -23.92
C LYS A 216 13.19 -11.16 -25.00
N ALA A 217 11.87 -11.30 -24.99
CA ALA A 217 11.09 -12.06 -25.96
C ALA A 217 9.64 -11.56 -25.98
N GLU A 218 8.91 -11.84 -27.05
CA GLU A 218 7.50 -11.54 -27.17
C GLU A 218 6.68 -12.75 -27.61
N GLN A 219 5.44 -12.85 -27.11
CA GLN A 219 4.43 -13.80 -27.57
C GLN A 219 3.14 -13.06 -27.91
N LYS A 220 2.77 -13.06 -29.19
CA LYS A 220 1.50 -12.52 -29.66
C LYS A 220 0.36 -13.51 -29.42
N ILE A 221 -0.76 -13.03 -28.92
CA ILE A 221 -2.03 -13.77 -28.80
C ILE A 221 -3.07 -13.02 -29.64
N SER A 222 -3.61 -13.69 -30.65
CA SER A 222 -4.56 -13.15 -31.62
C SER A 222 -5.48 -14.28 -32.10
N ASP A 223 -6.41 -13.98 -33.01
CA ASP A 223 -7.27 -14.97 -33.66
C ASP A 223 -6.48 -16.11 -34.37
N THR A 224 -5.22 -15.87 -34.75
CA THR A 224 -4.41 -16.87 -35.48
C THR A 224 -3.10 -17.30 -34.79
N ALA A 225 -2.79 -16.74 -33.62
CA ALA A 225 -1.52 -16.95 -32.94
C ALA A 225 -1.66 -17.08 -31.41
N GLY A 226 -0.64 -17.67 -30.77
CA GLY A 226 -0.52 -17.69 -29.31
C GLY A 226 -1.42 -18.68 -28.60
N GLY A 227 -1.99 -19.66 -29.30
CA GLY A 227 -2.80 -20.72 -28.69
C GLY A 227 -4.24 -20.33 -28.39
N PHE A 228 -4.63 -19.08 -28.67
CA PHE A 228 -6.02 -18.64 -28.58
C PHE A 228 -6.85 -19.31 -29.68
N SER A 229 -8.01 -19.85 -29.30
CA SER A 229 -8.81 -20.70 -30.19
C SER A 229 -10.23 -20.20 -30.44
N SER A 230 -10.64 -19.17 -29.70
CA SER A 230 -11.95 -18.58 -29.81
C SER A 230 -11.97 -17.65 -31.02
N PRO A 231 -12.92 -17.83 -31.95
CA PRO A 231 -12.94 -17.05 -33.17
C PRO A 231 -13.29 -15.60 -32.86
N LEU A 232 -12.43 -14.66 -33.24
CA LEU A 232 -12.75 -13.23 -33.24
C LEU A 232 -13.42 -12.83 -34.55
N GLN A 233 -14.36 -11.91 -34.47
CA GLN A 233 -14.96 -11.25 -35.61
C GLN A 233 -14.26 -9.92 -35.87
N ASN A 234 -14.39 -9.44 -37.10
CA ASN A 234 -13.84 -8.14 -37.45
C ASN A 234 -14.41 -7.09 -36.51
N THR A 235 -13.57 -6.15 -36.08
CA THR A 235 -13.91 -5.07 -35.15
C THR A 235 -14.25 -5.49 -33.72
N ASP A 236 -13.99 -6.74 -33.30
CA ASP A 236 -14.17 -7.15 -31.89
C ASP A 236 -13.26 -6.38 -30.92
N LEU A 237 -12.13 -5.84 -31.42
CA LEU A 237 -11.13 -5.08 -30.66
C LEU A 237 -10.61 -5.83 -29.43
N PHE A 238 -10.26 -7.10 -29.62
CA PHE A 238 -9.63 -7.90 -28.56
C PHE A 238 -8.36 -7.21 -28.06
N GLY A 239 -8.17 -7.19 -26.74
CA GLY A 239 -7.05 -6.50 -26.10
C GLY A 239 -7.33 -5.04 -25.72
N LYS A 240 -8.54 -4.52 -25.93
CA LYS A 240 -8.89 -3.14 -25.54
C LYS A 240 -8.82 -2.89 -24.05
N ALA A 241 -9.11 -3.90 -23.25
CA ALA A 241 -8.89 -3.90 -21.81
C ALA A 241 -8.20 -5.21 -21.44
N ILE A 242 -7.17 -5.12 -20.60
CA ILE A 242 -6.43 -6.27 -20.08
C ILE A 242 -6.30 -6.07 -18.58
N ALA A 243 -6.61 -7.11 -17.81
CA ALA A 243 -6.37 -7.15 -16.37
C ALA A 243 -5.63 -8.45 -16.03
N SER A 244 -4.53 -8.34 -15.28
CA SER A 244 -3.99 -9.49 -14.56
C SER A 244 -4.95 -9.85 -13.43
N ILE A 245 -5.35 -11.11 -13.36
CA ILE A 245 -6.31 -11.62 -12.38
C ILE A 245 -5.66 -12.59 -11.37
N GLY A 246 -4.32 -12.66 -11.41
CA GLY A 246 -3.53 -13.62 -10.63
C GLY A 246 -3.62 -15.04 -11.20
N ASP A 247 -2.96 -15.98 -10.54
CA ASP A 247 -3.03 -17.42 -10.83
C ASP A 247 -4.39 -17.98 -10.37
N LEU A 248 -5.32 -18.09 -11.31
CA LEU A 248 -6.70 -18.47 -11.04
C LEU A 248 -6.88 -19.99 -11.01
N ASP A 249 -6.06 -20.75 -11.75
CA ASP A 249 -6.12 -22.23 -11.77
C ASP A 249 -5.11 -22.93 -10.86
N GLY A 250 -4.24 -22.18 -10.19
CA GLY A 250 -3.33 -22.66 -9.15
C GLY A 250 -2.10 -23.38 -9.70
N ASP A 251 -1.68 -23.09 -10.92
CA ASP A 251 -0.54 -23.74 -11.57
C ASP A 251 0.78 -22.97 -11.44
N GLY A 252 0.75 -21.80 -10.82
CA GLY A 252 1.89 -20.92 -10.59
C GLY A 252 2.13 -19.89 -11.68
N VAL A 253 1.27 -19.80 -12.71
CA VAL A 253 1.33 -18.76 -13.75
C VAL A 253 0.14 -17.82 -13.59
N ASN A 254 0.38 -16.51 -13.66
CA ASN A 254 -0.73 -15.56 -13.58
C ASN A 254 -1.56 -15.57 -14.85
N ASP A 255 -2.88 -15.49 -14.67
CA ASP A 255 -3.87 -15.48 -15.74
C ASP A 255 -4.34 -14.06 -16.09
N LEU A 256 -5.05 -13.96 -17.21
CA LEU A 256 -5.54 -12.68 -17.74
C LEU A 256 -7.06 -12.67 -17.92
N ALA A 257 -7.67 -11.51 -17.74
CA ALA A 257 -8.98 -11.18 -18.30
C ALA A 257 -8.80 -10.15 -19.43
N VAL A 258 -9.32 -10.46 -20.62
CA VAL A 258 -9.15 -9.65 -21.83
C VAL A 258 -10.50 -9.32 -22.44
N GLY A 259 -10.75 -8.04 -22.69
CA GLY A 259 -11.99 -7.58 -23.31
C GLY A 259 -11.94 -7.67 -24.84
N ALA A 260 -13.01 -8.19 -25.44
CA ALA A 260 -13.41 -7.96 -26.83
C ALA A 260 -14.62 -7.03 -26.82
N TYR A 261 -14.35 -5.73 -26.93
CA TYR A 261 -15.29 -4.67 -26.58
C TYR A 261 -16.54 -4.64 -27.45
N TYR A 262 -16.42 -5.07 -28.70
CA TYR A 262 -17.53 -5.07 -29.67
C TYR A 262 -17.94 -6.48 -30.10
N ALA A 263 -17.58 -7.52 -29.33
CA ALA A 263 -18.05 -8.86 -29.64
C ALA A 263 -19.59 -8.92 -29.75
N ASP A 264 -20.06 -9.61 -30.78
CA ASP A 264 -21.48 -9.67 -31.16
C ASP A 264 -22.25 -10.82 -30.48
N ASP A 265 -21.67 -11.41 -29.43
CA ASP A 265 -22.21 -12.57 -28.74
C ASP A 265 -23.59 -12.28 -28.15
N GLY A 266 -24.61 -12.91 -28.77
CA GLY A 266 -26.03 -12.73 -28.48
C GLY A 266 -26.65 -11.41 -28.96
N GLY A 267 -25.92 -10.57 -29.69
CA GLY A 267 -26.41 -9.37 -30.37
C GLY A 267 -25.33 -8.32 -30.61
N THR A 268 -25.64 -7.32 -31.45
CA THR A 268 -24.67 -6.29 -31.90
C THR A 268 -23.96 -5.57 -30.76
N ASP A 269 -22.62 -5.55 -30.82
CA ASP A 269 -21.70 -4.80 -29.97
C ASP A 269 -21.95 -5.00 -28.46
N ARG A 270 -22.29 -6.21 -28.04
CA ARG A 270 -22.59 -6.52 -26.63
C ARG A 270 -21.35 -6.73 -25.77
N GLY A 271 -20.24 -7.06 -26.42
CA GLY A 271 -18.96 -7.32 -25.82
C GLY A 271 -18.85 -8.70 -25.18
N ALA A 272 -17.61 -9.13 -25.00
CA ALA A 272 -17.24 -10.35 -24.30
C ALA A 272 -15.96 -10.11 -23.48
N VAL A 273 -15.77 -10.93 -22.45
CA VAL A 273 -14.51 -11.03 -21.70
C VAL A 273 -13.98 -12.44 -21.83
N TYR A 274 -12.72 -12.58 -22.17
CA TYR A 274 -12.01 -13.84 -22.22
C TYR A 274 -11.11 -13.96 -21.01
N ILE A 275 -11.31 -15.00 -20.21
CA ILE A 275 -10.34 -15.44 -19.21
C ILE A 275 -9.32 -16.32 -19.91
N LEU A 276 -8.06 -15.93 -19.91
CA LEU A 276 -6.97 -16.67 -20.53
C LEU A 276 -6.09 -17.26 -19.43
N PHE A 277 -6.04 -18.59 -19.39
CA PHE A 277 -5.07 -19.31 -18.59
C PHE A 277 -3.78 -19.42 -19.38
N LEU A 278 -2.65 -18.98 -18.83
CA LEU A 278 -1.39 -18.89 -19.58
C LEU A 278 -0.45 -20.06 -19.30
N ASN A 279 0.46 -20.31 -20.24
CA ASN A 279 1.67 -21.10 -20.03
C ASN A 279 2.85 -20.17 -19.72
N THR A 280 3.95 -20.73 -19.21
CA THR A 280 5.19 -19.98 -18.93
C THR A 280 5.88 -19.42 -20.19
N ASP A 281 5.48 -19.87 -21.38
CA ASP A 281 5.95 -19.29 -22.66
C ASP A 281 5.02 -18.18 -23.18
N GLY A 282 4.01 -17.79 -22.39
CA GLY A 282 3.06 -16.73 -22.71
C GLY A 282 1.95 -17.16 -23.67
N THR A 283 1.90 -18.42 -24.10
CA THR A 283 0.78 -18.93 -24.91
C THR A 283 -0.43 -19.23 -24.04
N VAL A 284 -1.61 -19.27 -24.65
CA VAL A 284 -2.87 -19.66 -24.00
C VAL A 284 -2.89 -21.17 -23.80
N LYS A 285 -2.99 -21.60 -22.55
CA LYS A 285 -3.18 -22.98 -22.09
C LYS A 285 -4.65 -23.41 -22.19
N ALA A 286 -5.55 -22.53 -21.77
CA ALA A 286 -6.99 -22.69 -21.82
C ALA A 286 -7.67 -21.32 -21.81
N GLU A 287 -8.92 -21.25 -22.25
CA GLU A 287 -9.68 -20.01 -22.28
C GLU A 287 -11.14 -20.22 -21.86
N GLN A 288 -11.74 -19.21 -21.26
CA GLN A 288 -13.17 -19.16 -20.95
C GLN A 288 -13.75 -17.82 -21.40
N GLU A 289 -14.65 -17.87 -22.38
CA GLU A 289 -15.45 -16.71 -22.79
C GLU A 289 -16.60 -16.46 -21.79
N ILE A 290 -16.80 -15.20 -21.45
CA ILE A 290 -17.91 -14.68 -20.65
C ILE A 290 -18.63 -13.65 -21.50
N SER A 291 -19.83 -13.99 -21.95
CA SER A 291 -20.65 -13.17 -22.85
C SER A 291 -22.14 -13.45 -22.64
N SER A 292 -23.01 -12.82 -23.42
CA SER A 292 -24.44 -13.12 -23.28
C SER A 292 -24.84 -14.53 -23.75
N THR A 293 -23.92 -15.27 -24.38
CA THR A 293 -24.13 -16.65 -24.85
C THR A 293 -23.17 -17.68 -24.25
N ALA A 294 -22.16 -17.26 -23.48
CA ALA A 294 -21.15 -18.13 -22.87
C ALA A 294 -20.81 -17.71 -21.42
N GLY A 295 -20.20 -18.61 -20.65
CA GLY A 295 -19.71 -18.28 -19.30
C GLY A 295 -20.76 -18.14 -18.19
N GLY A 296 -22.05 -18.38 -18.49
CA GLY A 296 -23.10 -18.55 -17.49
C GLY A 296 -23.70 -17.27 -16.91
N LEU A 297 -23.75 -16.18 -17.69
CA LEU A 297 -24.46 -14.94 -17.38
C LEU A 297 -26.00 -15.06 -17.43
#